data_AF-A0A972QAI0-F1
#
_entry.id   AF-A0A972QAI0-F1
#
_cell.length_a   1.000
_cell.length_b   1.000
_cell.length_c   1.000
_cell.angle_alpha   90.00
_cell.angle_beta   90.00
_cell.angle_gamma   90.00
#
_symmetry.space_group_name_H-M   'P 1'
#
loop_
_entity.id
_entity.type
_entity.pdbx_description
1 polymer ?
#
loop_
_entity_poly.entity_id
_entity_poly.type
_entity_poly.pdbx_seq_one_letter_code
_entity_poly.pdbx_strand_id
1 'polypeptide(L)'
;MKRITAALALLSIIILLTACSGKPGGLKSFDEIVPEFVDRLNEASATGVFDDFMKLFDKKAKLIISTEFHPEVLIGLEEIRGYFVAIPLDTKFQIGEVSIVRLMAETHYSFQQVNGARGTGAWNFKMNNMGKVAELSIIPGE
;
A
#
# COMPACT_ATOMS: atom_id res chain seq x y z
N MET A 1 -27.33 12.83 35.03
CA MET A 1 -27.56 11.91 33.90
C MET A 1 -26.62 12.31 32.77
N LYS A 2 -25.67 11.45 32.43
CA LYS A 2 -24.48 11.73 31.60
C LYS A 2 -24.64 11.05 30.23
N ARG A 3 -25.18 11.75 29.21
CA ARG A 3 -25.30 11.19 27.84
C ARG A 3 -25.06 12.18 26.69
N ILE A 4 -24.42 13.33 26.94
CA ILE A 4 -24.17 14.33 25.87
C ILE A 4 -22.68 14.40 25.48
N THR A 5 -21.76 13.85 26.27
CA THR A 5 -20.31 14.01 26.04
C THR A 5 -19.73 13.13 24.92
N ALA A 6 -20.41 12.03 24.54
CA ALA A 6 -19.90 11.12 23.51
C ALA A 6 -20.18 11.59 22.07
N ALA A 7 -21.26 12.34 21.85
CA ALA A 7 -21.64 12.81 20.52
C ALA A 7 -20.76 13.96 20.02
N LEU A 8 -20.25 14.82 20.91
CA LEU A 8 -19.32 15.88 20.52
C LEU A 8 -17.90 15.37 20.22
N ALA A 9 -17.48 14.27 20.83
CA ALA A 9 -16.14 13.68 20.59
C ALA A 9 -16.07 12.93 19.25
N LEU A 10 -17.17 12.33 18.79
CA LEU A 10 -17.22 11.74 17.45
C LEU A 10 -17.27 12.81 16.34
N LEU A 11 -17.96 13.94 16.57
CA LEU A 11 -18.06 15.00 15.57
C LEU A 11 -16.72 15.72 15.34
N SER A 12 -15.89 15.86 16.38
CA SER A 12 -14.54 16.45 16.25
C SER A 12 -13.53 15.53 15.57
N ILE A 13 -13.75 14.20 15.56
CA ILE A 13 -12.93 13.26 14.77
C ILE A 13 -13.32 13.31 13.29
N ILE A 14 -14.61 13.51 12.97
CA ILE A 14 -15.08 13.63 11.58
C ILE A 14 -14.67 14.98 10.96
N ILE A 15 -14.62 16.07 11.75
CA ILE A 15 -14.18 17.39 11.27
C ILE A 15 -12.64 17.41 11.04
N LEU A 16 -11.87 16.56 11.71
CA LEU A 16 -10.44 16.41 11.42
C LEU A 16 -10.16 15.73 10.06
N LEU A 17 -11.17 15.07 9.47
CA LEU A 17 -11.08 14.44 8.14
C LEU A 17 -11.55 15.36 6.99
N THR A 18 -12.19 16.50 7.28
CA THR A 18 -12.71 17.42 6.26
C THR A 18 -12.05 18.80 6.23
N ALA A 19 -11.15 19.12 7.16
CA ALA A 19 -10.50 20.43 7.27
C ALA A 19 -9.02 20.48 6.81
N CYS A 20 -8.50 19.49 6.10
CA CYS A 20 -7.18 19.55 5.43
C CYS A 20 -7.32 19.65 3.91
N SER A 21 -8.24 20.50 3.43
CA SER A 21 -8.38 20.87 2.01
C SER A 21 -7.49 22.06 1.60
N GLY A 22 -6.39 22.31 2.32
CA GLY A 22 -5.47 23.41 2.04
C GLY A 22 -4.02 22.93 1.99
N LYS A 23 -3.45 22.79 0.78
CA LYS A 23 -2.00 22.55 0.58
C LYS A 23 -1.20 23.68 1.24
N PRO A 24 -0.27 23.31 2.14
CA PRO A 24 1.13 23.23 1.72
C PRO A 24 1.77 21.93 2.23
N GLY A 25 2.26 21.08 1.30
CA GLY A 25 2.95 19.83 1.67
C GLY A 25 2.08 18.74 2.29
N GLY A 26 0.79 18.69 1.95
CA GLY A 26 -0.19 17.78 2.54
C GLY A 26 0.10 16.30 2.26
N LEU A 27 0.01 15.49 3.32
CA LEU A 27 -0.01 14.02 3.24
C LEU A 27 -1.11 13.57 2.28
N LYS A 28 -0.76 12.76 1.28
CA LYS A 28 -1.74 12.14 0.38
C LYS A 28 -2.70 11.26 1.18
N SER A 29 -3.97 11.24 0.79
CA SER A 29 -4.96 10.32 1.35
C SER A 29 -4.64 8.88 0.90
N PHE A 30 -5.10 7.87 1.66
CA PHE A 30 -4.91 6.47 1.27
C PHE A 30 -5.56 6.15 -0.08
N ASP A 31 -6.69 6.80 -0.38
CA ASP A 31 -7.42 6.69 -1.65
C ASP A 31 -6.61 7.23 -2.84
N GLU A 32 -5.59 8.06 -2.60
CA GLU A 32 -4.63 8.50 -3.63
C GLU A 32 -3.39 7.60 -3.68
N ILE A 33 -2.93 7.11 -2.53
CA ILE A 33 -1.69 6.33 -2.40
C ILE A 33 -1.83 4.95 -3.04
N VAL A 34 -2.92 4.23 -2.76
CA VAL A 34 -3.08 2.84 -3.22
C VAL A 34 -3.21 2.78 -4.76
N PRO A 35 -4.04 3.61 -5.42
CA PRO A 35 -4.05 3.70 -6.88
C PRO A 35 -2.69 4.11 -7.47
N GLU A 36 -2.03 5.15 -6.93
CA GLU A 36 -0.71 5.56 -7.41
C GLU A 36 0.32 4.42 -7.28
N PHE A 37 0.26 3.66 -6.19
CA PHE A 37 1.16 2.53 -5.98
C PHE A 37 0.99 1.46 -7.06
N VAL A 38 -0.26 1.07 -7.34
CA VAL A 38 -0.57 0.05 -8.35
C VAL A 38 -0.26 0.54 -9.76
N ASP A 39 -0.57 1.80 -10.07
CA ASP A 39 -0.25 2.40 -11.38
C ASP A 39 1.25 2.42 -11.64
N ARG A 40 2.06 2.86 -10.67
CA ARG A 40 3.52 2.88 -10.79
C ARG A 40 4.13 1.48 -10.84
N LEU A 41 3.56 0.52 -10.11
CA LEU A 41 4.01 -0.86 -10.17
C LEU A 41 3.71 -1.47 -11.55
N ASN A 42 2.53 -1.23 -12.11
CA ASN A 42 2.18 -1.67 -13.45
C ASN A 42 3.10 -1.05 -14.51
N GLU A 43 3.40 0.24 -14.40
CA GLU A 43 4.37 0.91 -15.28
C GLU A 43 5.77 0.29 -15.16
N ALA A 44 6.24 0.04 -13.93
CA ALA A 44 7.52 -0.61 -13.69
C ALA A 44 7.57 -2.04 -14.24
N SER A 45 6.50 -2.83 -14.07
CA SER A 45 6.39 -4.19 -14.62
C SER A 45 6.30 -4.22 -16.15
N ALA A 46 5.72 -3.18 -16.77
CA ALA A 46 5.67 -3.08 -18.23
C ALA A 46 7.00 -2.62 -18.86
N THR A 47 7.78 -1.81 -18.13
CA THR A 47 9.02 -1.19 -18.66
C THR A 47 10.31 -1.85 -18.16
N GLY A 48 10.24 -2.61 -17.05
CA GLY A 48 11.40 -3.08 -16.31
C GLY A 48 12.14 -1.98 -15.52
N VAL A 49 11.59 -0.76 -15.46
CA VAL A 49 12.23 0.39 -14.79
C VAL A 49 11.54 0.69 -13.47
N PHE A 50 12.22 0.39 -12.36
CA PHE A 50 11.63 0.47 -11.01
C PHE A 50 11.97 1.75 -10.23
N ASP A 51 12.82 2.64 -10.75
CA ASP A 51 13.33 3.79 -9.97
C ASP A 51 12.22 4.72 -9.46
N ASP A 52 11.23 5.02 -10.30
CA ASP A 52 10.10 5.88 -9.92
C ASP A 52 9.09 5.20 -9.00
N PHE A 53 8.97 3.87 -9.09
CA PHE A 53 8.20 3.07 -8.15
C PHE A 53 8.87 3.03 -6.78
N MET A 54 10.19 2.82 -6.73
CA MET A 54 10.96 2.77 -5.48
C MET A 54 10.93 4.10 -4.71
N LYS A 55 10.67 5.23 -5.39
CA LYS A 55 10.45 6.53 -4.71
C LYS A 55 9.22 6.55 -3.79
N LEU A 56 8.29 5.61 -3.89
CA LEU A 56 7.13 5.53 -2.99
C LEU A 56 7.50 5.02 -1.59
N PHE A 57 8.62 4.33 -1.44
CA PHE A 57 9.05 3.73 -0.18
C PHE A 57 9.90 4.69 0.66
N ASP A 58 9.84 4.50 1.98
CA ASP A 58 10.82 5.08 2.91
C ASP A 58 12.18 4.41 2.72
N LYS A 59 13.28 5.14 2.98
CA LYS A 59 14.65 4.57 2.86
C LYS A 59 14.87 3.36 3.77
N LYS A 60 14.16 3.29 4.90
CA LYS A 60 14.18 2.21 5.88
C LYS A 60 12.92 1.35 5.82
N ALA A 61 12.22 1.35 4.69
CA ALA A 61 11.02 0.56 4.54
C ALA A 61 11.31 -0.92 4.78
N LYS A 62 10.28 -1.65 5.22
CA LYS A 62 10.30 -3.11 5.30
C LYS A 62 9.19 -3.72 4.44
N LEU A 63 9.50 -4.83 3.81
CA LEU A 63 8.54 -5.68 3.11
C LEU A 63 8.43 -7.00 3.88
N ILE A 64 7.21 -7.39 4.20
CA ILE A 64 6.90 -8.64 4.89
C ILE A 64 6.09 -9.50 3.94
N ILE A 65 6.58 -10.70 3.61
CA ILE A 65 5.88 -11.64 2.74
C ILE A 65 5.38 -12.77 3.63
N SER A 66 4.10 -12.73 3.97
CA SER A 66 3.46 -13.67 4.89
C SER A 66 3.09 -14.96 4.16
N THR A 67 4.06 -15.87 4.02
CA THR A 67 3.77 -17.24 3.55
C THR A 67 3.27 -18.11 4.70
N GLU A 68 2.57 -19.22 4.40
CA GLU A 68 2.00 -20.14 5.41
C GLU A 68 3.04 -20.70 6.40
N PHE A 69 4.32 -20.76 6.00
CA PHE A 69 5.34 -21.45 6.77
C PHE A 69 6.25 -20.49 7.53
N HIS A 70 6.73 -19.41 6.90
CA HIS A 70 7.58 -18.41 7.55
C HIS A 70 7.40 -17.04 6.89
N PRO A 71 7.18 -15.94 7.65
CA PRO A 71 7.20 -14.62 7.08
C PRO A 71 8.64 -14.26 6.68
N GLU A 72 8.84 -13.94 5.40
CA GLU A 72 10.09 -13.36 4.93
C GLU A 72 10.06 -11.84 5.18
N VAL A 73 11.16 -11.29 5.70
CA VAL A 73 11.27 -9.86 6.00
C VAL A 73 12.45 -9.27 5.27
N LEU A 74 12.16 -8.41 4.30
CA LEU A 74 13.14 -7.66 3.51
C LEU A 74 13.23 -6.24 4.05
N ILE A 75 14.44 -5.75 4.30
CA ILE A 75 14.66 -4.44 4.95
C ILE A 75 15.51 -3.57 4.04
N GLY A 76 15.01 -2.37 3.75
CA GLY A 76 15.70 -1.38 2.92
C GLY A 76 15.36 -1.51 1.43
N LEU A 77 15.65 -0.43 0.69
CA LEU A 77 15.21 -0.29 -0.70
C LEU A 77 15.84 -1.31 -1.66
N GLU A 78 17.05 -1.78 -1.40
CA GLU A 78 17.75 -2.73 -2.28
C GLU A 78 17.07 -4.10 -2.29
N GLU A 79 16.84 -4.67 -1.10
CA GLU A 79 16.14 -5.95 -0.93
C GLU A 79 14.71 -5.90 -1.49
N ILE A 80 13.99 -4.81 -1.18
CA ILE A 80 12.63 -4.60 -1.68
C ILE A 80 12.63 -4.50 -3.22
N ARG A 81 13.58 -3.75 -3.80
CA ARG A 81 13.72 -3.64 -5.26
C ARG A 81 14.02 -5.01 -5.88
N GLY A 82 14.89 -5.81 -5.25
CA GLY A 82 15.19 -7.17 -5.69
C GLY A 82 13.93 -8.04 -5.80
N TYR A 83 13.06 -7.98 -4.80
CA TYR A 83 11.77 -8.68 -4.84
C TYR A 83 10.90 -8.27 -6.02
N PHE A 84 10.68 -6.96 -6.22
CA PHE A 84 9.80 -6.48 -7.30
C PHE A 84 10.39 -6.68 -8.70
N VAL A 85 11.71 -6.60 -8.86
CA VAL A 85 12.39 -6.89 -10.14
C VAL A 85 12.30 -8.38 -10.49
N ALA A 86 12.20 -9.27 -9.50
CA ALA A 86 12.02 -10.70 -9.73
C ALA A 86 10.60 -11.08 -10.19
N ILE A 87 9.62 -10.16 -10.08
CA ILE A 87 8.28 -10.37 -10.64
C ILE A 87 8.39 -10.36 -12.17
N PRO A 88 7.77 -11.33 -12.87
CA PRO A 88 7.77 -11.35 -14.34
C PRO A 88 7.32 -10.01 -14.94
N LEU A 89 8.00 -9.57 -15.99
CA LEU A 89 7.54 -8.43 -16.78
C LEU A 89 6.16 -8.71 -17.39
N ASP A 90 5.44 -7.63 -17.70
CA ASP A 90 4.04 -7.64 -18.18
C ASP A 90 3.02 -8.18 -17.17
N THR A 91 3.43 -8.43 -15.93
CA THR A 91 2.51 -8.69 -14.82
C THR A 91 1.62 -7.47 -14.59
N LYS A 92 0.31 -7.65 -14.66
CA LYS A 92 -0.68 -6.59 -14.40
C LYS A 92 -1.32 -6.77 -13.03
N PHE A 93 -1.24 -5.75 -12.20
CA PHE A 93 -1.88 -5.63 -10.89
C PHE A 93 -3.17 -4.82 -11.01
N GLN A 94 -4.20 -5.22 -10.28
CA GLN A 94 -5.49 -4.50 -10.22
C GLN A 94 -5.88 -4.33 -8.75
N ILE A 95 -6.61 -3.27 -8.43
CA ILE A 95 -7.16 -3.08 -7.10
C ILE A 95 -8.54 -3.75 -7.07
N GLY A 96 -8.76 -4.66 -6.13
CA GLY A 96 -10.08 -5.19 -5.81
C GLY A 96 -10.77 -4.28 -4.79
N GLU A 97 -10.75 -4.67 -3.51
CA GLU A 97 -11.27 -3.86 -2.42
C GLU A 97 -10.14 -3.12 -1.69
N VAL A 98 -10.43 -1.89 -1.23
CA VAL A 98 -9.61 -1.09 -0.32
C VAL A 98 -10.40 -0.85 0.96
N SER A 99 -9.93 -1.41 2.07
CA SER A 99 -10.52 -1.16 3.39
C SER A 99 -9.53 -0.40 4.27
N ILE A 100 -9.98 0.64 4.97
CA ILE A 100 -9.13 1.42 5.91
C ILE A 100 -9.50 1.02 7.33
N VAL A 101 -8.87 -0.03 7.85
CA VAL A 101 -9.10 -0.49 9.22
C VAL A 101 -7.80 -0.30 10.00
N ARG A 102 -7.73 0.76 10.82
CA ARG A 102 -6.53 1.16 11.60
C ARG A 102 -5.26 1.36 10.73
N LEU A 103 -5.19 2.40 9.88
CA LEU A 103 -3.99 2.68 9.06
C LEU A 103 -3.46 1.46 8.27
N MET A 104 -4.29 0.44 8.05
CA MET A 104 -4.01 -0.70 7.19
C MET A 104 -4.97 -0.54 6.01
N ALA A 105 -4.43 -0.38 4.81
CA ALA A 105 -5.18 -0.52 3.58
C ALA A 105 -5.07 -1.97 3.17
N GLU A 106 -6.14 -2.75 3.21
CA GLU A 106 -6.19 -4.08 2.59
C GLU A 106 -6.40 -3.88 1.10
N THR A 107 -5.42 -4.23 0.27
CA THR A 107 -5.56 -4.12 -1.19
C THR A 107 -5.59 -5.50 -1.80
N HIS A 108 -6.70 -5.84 -2.44
CA HIS A 108 -6.79 -7.06 -3.21
C HIS A 108 -6.09 -6.87 -4.55
N TYR A 109 -5.15 -7.74 -4.91
CA TYR A 109 -4.51 -7.70 -6.22
C TYR A 109 -4.72 -8.98 -7.01
N SER A 110 -5.12 -8.84 -8.28
CA SER A 110 -5.06 -9.93 -9.25
C SER A 110 -3.85 -9.70 -10.15
N PHE A 111 -2.92 -10.66 -10.22
CA PHE A 111 -1.85 -10.62 -11.20
C PHE A 111 -2.09 -11.63 -12.31
N GLN A 112 -1.91 -11.23 -13.58
CA GLN A 112 -1.89 -12.18 -14.70
C GLN A 112 -0.43 -12.49 -15.02
N GLN A 113 0.05 -13.65 -14.56
CA GLN A 113 1.40 -14.08 -14.89
C GLN A 113 1.46 -14.47 -16.38
N VAL A 114 2.64 -14.34 -17.01
CA VAL A 114 2.94 -14.98 -18.29
C VAL A 114 2.55 -16.46 -18.15
N ASN A 115 1.50 -16.89 -18.88
CA ASN A 115 0.74 -18.16 -18.82
C ASN A 115 -0.72 -18.09 -18.30
N GLY A 116 -1.26 -16.91 -18.00
CA GLY A 116 -2.69 -16.74 -17.72
C GLY A 116 -3.15 -17.14 -16.31
N ALA A 117 -2.21 -17.48 -15.42
CA ALA A 117 -2.49 -17.68 -14.00
C ALA A 117 -2.95 -16.37 -13.37
N ARG A 118 -4.03 -16.43 -12.59
CA ARG A 118 -4.53 -15.35 -11.73
C ARG A 118 -4.32 -15.80 -10.29
N GLY A 119 -3.67 -14.98 -9.49
CA GLY A 119 -3.64 -15.14 -8.03
C GLY A 119 -4.24 -13.92 -7.37
N THR A 120 -4.94 -14.13 -6.27
CA THR A 120 -5.41 -13.07 -5.38
C THR A 120 -4.47 -12.90 -4.20
N GLY A 121 -4.61 -11.83 -3.44
CA GLY A 121 -3.84 -11.62 -2.21
C GLY A 121 -4.16 -10.27 -1.61
N ALA A 122 -3.76 -10.08 -0.36
CA ALA A 122 -3.95 -8.83 0.38
C ALA A 122 -2.60 -8.13 0.61
N TRP A 123 -2.55 -6.84 0.30
CA TRP A 123 -1.45 -5.97 0.71
C TRP A 123 -1.89 -5.10 1.87
N ASN A 124 -1.05 -4.96 2.90
CA ASN A 124 -1.24 -4.06 4.02
C ASN A 124 -0.17 -2.99 4.02
N PHE A 125 -0.59 -1.73 3.92
CA PHE A 125 0.31 -0.58 3.90
C PHE A 125 0.40 0.08 5.27
N LYS A 126 1.61 0.48 5.67
CA LYS A 126 1.85 1.42 6.75
C LYS A 126 2.72 2.56 6.25
N MET A 127 2.19 3.77 6.33
CA MET A 127 2.84 4.98 5.84
C MET A 127 3.59 5.70 6.96
N ASN A 128 4.68 6.38 6.64
CA ASN A 128 5.32 7.34 7.54
C ASN A 128 4.65 8.73 7.47
N ASN A 129 5.11 9.66 8.31
CA ASN A 129 4.62 11.05 8.35
C ASN A 129 4.98 11.89 7.10
N MET A 130 5.64 11.31 6.11
CA MET A 130 5.96 11.93 4.82
C MET A 130 5.12 11.33 3.67
N GLY A 131 4.17 10.43 3.97
CA GLY A 131 3.37 9.75 2.95
C GLY A 131 4.16 8.75 2.12
N LYS A 132 5.25 8.19 2.68
CA LYS A 132 6.02 7.08 2.08
C LYS A 132 5.67 5.76 2.74
N VAL A 133 5.72 4.68 1.97
CA VAL A 133 5.50 3.32 2.48
C VAL A 133 6.66 2.95 3.40
N ALA A 134 6.40 2.90 4.70
CA ALA A 134 7.37 2.49 5.72
C ALA A 134 7.35 0.99 5.95
N GLU A 135 6.20 0.36 5.72
CA GLU A 135 6.03 -1.08 5.80
C GLU A 135 4.94 -1.52 4.83
N LEU A 136 5.23 -2.58 4.08
CA LEU A 136 4.28 -3.27 3.21
C LEU A 136 4.24 -4.74 3.63
N SER A 137 3.07 -5.27 3.91
CA SER A 137 2.90 -6.72 4.12
C SER A 137 2.10 -7.31 2.98
N ILE A 138 2.64 -8.34 2.33
CA ILE A 138 2.00 -9.10 1.28
C ILE A 138 1.53 -10.42 1.89
N ILE A 139 0.23 -10.67 1.77
CA ILE A 139 -0.41 -11.92 2.15
C ILE A 139 -0.89 -12.55 0.84
N PRO A 140 -0.15 -13.52 0.28
CA PRO A 140 -0.60 -14.25 -0.89
C PRO A 140 -1.95 -14.92 -0.61
N GLY A 141 -2.86 -14.83 -1.57
CA GLY A 141 -4.12 -15.58 -1.61
C GLY A 141 -4.06 -16.68 -2.66
N GLU A 142 -5.24 -17.28 -2.93
CA GLU A 142 -5.45 -18.31 -3.95
C GLU A 142 -5.51 -17.74 -5.37
#